data_AF-A0A961FPZ2-F1
#
_entry.id   AF-A0A961FPZ2-F1
#
_cell.length_a   1.000
_cell.length_b   1.000
_cell.length_c   1.000
_cell.angle_alpha   90.00
_cell.angle_beta   90.00
_cell.angle_gamma   90.00
#
_symmetry.space_group_name_H-M   'P 1'
#
loop_
_entity.id
_entity.type
_entity.pdbx_description
1 polymer ?
#
loop_
_entity_poly.entity_id
_entity_poly.type
_entity_poly.pdbx_seq_one_letter_code
_entity_poly.pdbx_strand_id
1 'polypeptide(L)'
;MDSLMDAMTNVVGILLLILIVSSLGISAAVRKIVANIEPVSEQELQIMKTTRENTLENLEKLRQLHNNMDQKKLEEEDAQLLVAELEEFEKNNKDLLDKTSDIEEWRKKVEEEEEKKKTNEEEIKVASNELANLKAILDQTPKREVKEAKLVKMPNPRLAPEEAVAYYVVCTNKKVYFVGDPYDHVFRVRDVIDQNFTKLAFDGEGMGSFTYSLQGTRQNDARTGYLSLDETVRRNSRLDKNYAAWEAIKVVEFKRSGAAPNYTYEVQPEKGMLSRIFGGQDRRDLTVQKFRIDEKKVKAFFGDGAMGPADFKYFIDRNGTSDRLKLSLGFKEEGGQTPQQIKEANSAFQQACKRASVNRGSLLYYYVSPDSFDTYLQAREVSEAYSIPAGWSTWKGERLELKSLSPRETVRFDMNSLPVEEYRKIADKSGAALVAQLNDEVKNFDAKVAEAVPKDLPEAEKPQFIAKLTAERKDWIYTNLQPWARLIFEAALASTEVTGEKEIRIDVHPPEIPHTRIFVGSRPPEKPKPEEEVKDTKIGAKPGGGNQPVGGNRLILD
;
A
#
# COMPACT_ATOMS: atom_id res chain seq x y z
N MET A 1 49.15 84.15 36.66
CA MET A 1 48.11 84.26 35.61
C MET A 1 48.46 83.48 34.36
N ASP A 2 49.69 83.52 33.80
CA ASP A 2 50.02 82.73 32.58
C ASP A 2 49.82 81.20 32.74
N SER A 3 50.10 80.61 33.90
CA SER A 3 49.95 79.16 34.11
C SER A 3 48.49 78.66 34.18
N LEU A 4 47.50 79.53 34.35
CA LEU A 4 46.08 79.14 34.44
C LEU A 4 45.37 79.30 33.09
N MET A 5 45.76 80.31 32.30
CA MET A 5 45.35 80.42 30.88
C MET A 5 45.85 79.23 30.05
N ASP A 6 47.06 78.74 30.30
CA ASP A 6 47.63 77.60 29.55
C ASP A 6 46.91 76.26 29.86
N ALA A 7 46.39 76.12 31.09
CA ALA A 7 45.59 74.96 31.48
C ALA A 7 44.14 75.03 30.92
N MET A 8 43.50 76.20 30.92
CA MET A 8 42.16 76.36 30.32
C MET A 8 42.18 76.18 28.80
N THR A 9 43.21 76.66 28.11
CA THR A 9 43.33 76.50 26.65
C THR A 9 43.54 75.02 26.27
N ASN A 10 44.26 74.24 27.08
CA ASN A 10 44.42 72.80 26.88
C ASN A 10 43.12 72.01 27.11
N VAL A 11 42.32 72.37 28.12
CA VAL A 11 41.04 71.69 28.40
C VAL A 11 39.99 72.03 27.33
N VAL A 12 39.91 73.30 26.92
CA VAL A 12 39.03 73.73 25.83
C VAL A 12 39.46 73.09 24.50
N GLY A 13 40.77 72.99 24.24
CA GLY A 13 41.32 72.31 23.06
C GLY A 13 40.96 70.82 23.00
N ILE A 14 41.04 70.10 24.13
CA ILE A 14 40.64 68.68 24.21
C ILE A 14 39.14 68.50 23.98
N LEU A 15 38.29 69.39 24.49
CA LEU A 15 36.84 69.34 24.25
C LEU A 15 36.49 69.58 22.77
N LEU A 16 37.18 70.51 22.10
CA LEU A 16 37.04 70.74 20.66
C LEU A 16 37.50 69.52 19.84
N LEU A 17 38.56 68.84 20.27
CA LEU A 17 39.07 67.62 19.63
C LEU A 17 38.09 66.44 19.79
N ILE A 18 37.47 66.28 20.96
CA ILE A 18 36.41 65.29 21.21
C ILE A 18 35.17 65.57 20.32
N LEU A 19 34.82 66.85 20.12
CA LEU A 19 33.71 67.25 19.26
C LEU A 19 33.99 66.97 17.76
N ILE A 20 35.24 67.15 17.32
CA ILE A 20 35.68 66.75 15.97
C ILE A 20 35.68 65.22 15.81
N VAL A 21 36.11 64.46 16.82
CA VAL A 21 36.09 62.98 16.80
C VAL A 21 34.66 62.44 16.78
N SER A 22 33.72 63.11 17.48
CA SER A 22 32.29 62.77 17.46
C SER A 22 31.64 63.07 16.09
N SER A 23 31.95 64.20 15.45
CA SER A 23 31.45 64.53 14.11
C SER A 23 32.07 63.68 12.99
N LEU A 24 33.33 63.24 13.13
CA LEU A 24 33.95 62.26 12.23
C LEU A 24 33.28 60.87 12.31
N GLY A 25 32.76 60.49 13.49
CA GLY A 25 31.95 59.28 13.70
C GLY A 25 30.67 59.24 12.86
N ILE A 26 30.07 60.41 12.59
CA ILE A 26 28.89 60.53 11.71
C ILE A 26 29.27 60.29 10.24
N SER A 27 30.48 60.68 9.81
CA SER A 27 30.96 60.42 8.43
C SER A 27 31.26 58.93 8.16
N ALA A 28 31.61 58.17 9.20
CA ALA A 28 31.86 56.73 9.11
C ALA A 28 30.56 55.92 9.05
N ALA A 29 29.52 56.37 9.75
CA ALA A 29 28.17 55.77 9.70
C ALA A 29 27.51 55.93 8.31
N VAL A 30 27.74 57.05 7.62
CA VAL A 30 27.18 57.31 6.27
C VAL A 30 27.88 56.50 5.17
N ARG A 31 29.20 56.24 5.27
CA ARG A 31 29.89 55.34 4.31
C ARG A 31 29.39 53.89 4.38
N LYS A 32 28.88 53.46 5.55
CA LYS A 32 28.35 52.11 5.76
C LYS A 32 26.93 51.93 5.19
N ILE A 33 26.17 53.02 5.02
CA ILE A 33 24.84 53.03 4.39
C ILE A 33 24.96 53.05 2.85
N VAL A 34 26.01 53.66 2.30
CA VAL A 34 26.25 53.76 0.84
C VAL A 34 26.76 52.45 0.21
N ALA A 35 27.18 51.46 0.99
CA ALA A 35 27.66 50.17 0.45
C ALA A 35 26.56 49.16 0.13
N ASN A 36 25.27 49.45 0.40
CA ASN A 36 24.25 48.41 0.42
C ASN A 36 22.82 48.81 0.02
N ILE A 37 22.59 49.73 -0.92
CA ILE A 37 21.26 49.95 -1.53
C ILE A 37 21.35 50.30 -3.04
N GLU A 38 20.40 49.74 -3.80
CA GLU A 38 20.08 49.86 -5.23
C GLU A 38 20.03 51.30 -5.81
N PRO A 39 20.11 51.46 -7.16
CA PRO A 39 20.24 52.76 -7.81
C PRO A 39 19.04 53.68 -7.55
N VAL A 40 19.33 54.76 -6.83
CA VAL A 40 18.43 55.85 -6.42
C VAL A 40 18.07 56.77 -7.59
N SER A 41 16.79 57.18 -7.67
CA SER A 41 16.26 58.09 -8.69
C SER A 41 16.83 59.53 -8.56
N GLU A 42 16.92 60.27 -9.67
CA GLU A 42 17.59 61.58 -9.77
C GLU A 42 17.11 62.64 -8.76
N GLN A 43 15.88 62.52 -8.25
CA GLN A 43 15.28 63.49 -7.32
C GLN A 43 15.86 63.38 -5.90
N GLU A 44 16.19 62.19 -5.43
CA GLU A 44 16.78 61.97 -4.09
C GLU A 44 18.27 62.38 -4.05
N LEU A 45 18.95 62.32 -5.20
CA LEU A 45 20.35 62.75 -5.34
C LEU A 45 20.49 64.27 -5.15
N GLN A 46 19.48 65.07 -5.52
CA GLN A 46 19.50 66.52 -5.30
C GLN A 46 19.29 66.90 -3.82
N ILE A 47 18.45 66.16 -3.10
CA ILE A 47 18.22 66.35 -1.66
C ILE A 47 19.50 66.02 -0.87
N MET A 48 20.22 64.96 -1.26
CA MET A 48 21.51 64.61 -0.64
C MET A 48 22.61 65.63 -0.93
N LYS A 49 22.63 66.25 -2.11
CA LYS A 49 23.60 67.31 -2.43
C LYS A 49 23.39 68.56 -1.57
N THR A 50 22.15 68.98 -1.37
CA THR A 50 21.82 70.15 -0.54
C THR A 50 22.14 69.91 0.94
N THR A 51 21.89 68.70 1.46
CA THR A 51 22.32 68.35 2.84
C THR A 51 23.85 68.35 2.96
N ARG A 52 24.58 67.84 1.97
CA ARG A 52 26.05 67.89 1.95
C ARG A 52 26.57 69.32 2.00
N GLU A 53 26.02 70.22 1.19
CA GLU A 53 26.44 71.63 1.14
C GLU A 53 26.23 72.33 2.49
N ASN A 54 25.06 72.15 3.12
CA ASN A 54 24.79 72.72 4.44
C ASN A 54 25.75 72.20 5.52
N THR A 55 26.10 70.91 5.49
CA THR A 55 27.05 70.34 6.46
C THR A 55 28.48 70.87 6.26
N LEU A 56 28.89 71.12 5.02
CA LEU A 56 30.20 71.71 4.73
C LEU A 56 30.26 73.17 5.19
N GLU A 57 29.20 73.94 4.99
CA GLU A 57 29.14 75.32 5.44
C GLU A 57 29.24 75.44 6.98
N ASN A 58 28.58 74.53 7.71
CA ASN A 58 28.68 74.49 9.18
C ASN A 58 30.09 74.11 9.66
N LEU A 59 30.77 73.21 8.95
CA LEU A 59 32.17 72.87 9.26
C LEU A 59 33.13 74.03 9.01
N GLU A 60 32.90 74.82 7.94
CA GLU A 60 33.70 76.01 7.68
C GLU A 60 33.49 77.08 8.78
N LYS A 61 32.25 77.30 9.22
CA LYS A 61 31.95 78.22 10.34
C LYS A 61 32.66 77.79 11.63
N LEU A 62 32.68 76.50 11.95
CA LEU A 62 33.39 75.97 13.12
C LEU A 62 34.91 76.14 12.99
N ARG A 63 35.49 75.93 11.80
CA ARG A 63 36.92 76.22 11.56
C ARG A 63 37.25 77.70 11.75
N GLN A 64 36.39 78.60 11.30
CA GLN A 64 36.59 80.04 11.49
C GLN A 64 36.54 80.43 12.97
N LEU A 65 35.59 79.87 13.74
CA LEU A 65 35.53 80.09 15.19
C LEU A 65 36.79 79.57 15.91
N HIS A 66 37.29 78.40 15.51
CA HIS A 66 38.53 77.86 16.07
C HIS A 66 39.74 78.77 15.79
N ASN A 67 39.89 79.23 14.54
CA ASN A 67 40.97 80.16 14.18
C ASN A 67 40.86 81.51 14.91
N ASN A 68 39.64 81.97 15.23
CA ASN A 68 39.42 83.21 15.97
C ASN A 68 39.77 83.06 17.47
N MET A 69 39.64 81.86 18.04
CA MET A 69 40.04 81.57 19.43
C MET A 69 41.57 81.52 19.59
N ASP A 70 42.31 81.08 18.58
CA ASP A 70 43.78 81.01 18.63
C ASP A 70 44.47 82.39 18.62
N GLN A 71 43.75 83.48 18.28
CA GLN A 71 44.35 84.82 18.07
C GLN A 71 44.07 85.87 19.16
N LYS A 72 43.36 85.56 20.25
CA LYS A 72 43.17 86.50 21.36
C LYS A 72 43.45 85.84 22.70
N LYS A 73 44.43 86.39 23.45
CA LYS A 73 44.61 86.06 24.87
C LYS A 73 43.38 86.57 25.64
N LEU A 74 42.51 85.64 26.08
CA LEU A 74 41.29 85.90 26.84
C LEU A 74 41.61 86.34 28.28
N GLU A 75 41.00 87.44 28.72
CA GLU A 75 40.99 87.88 30.12
C GLU A 75 39.94 87.12 30.96
N GLU A 76 40.13 87.09 32.29
CA GLU A 76 39.47 86.20 33.25
C GLU A 76 37.92 86.21 33.25
N GLU A 77 37.27 87.26 32.74
CA GLU A 77 35.80 87.34 32.72
C GLU A 77 35.15 86.33 31.76
N ASP A 78 35.80 86.04 30.62
CA ASP A 78 35.26 85.09 29.63
C ASP A 78 35.32 83.63 30.13
N ALA A 79 36.27 83.32 31.00
CA ALA A 79 36.42 81.98 31.58
C ALA A 79 35.25 81.61 32.50
N GLN A 80 34.66 82.58 33.21
CA GLN A 80 33.55 82.31 34.13
C GLN A 80 32.23 82.07 33.38
N LEU A 81 32.01 82.76 32.26
CA LEU A 81 30.84 82.52 31.39
C LEU A 81 30.90 81.13 30.75
N LEU A 82 32.07 80.72 30.29
CA LEU A 82 32.29 79.38 29.72
C LEU A 82 32.03 78.25 30.72
N VAL A 83 32.37 78.43 32.00
CA VAL A 83 32.07 77.43 33.04
C VAL A 83 30.57 77.32 33.28
N ALA A 84 29.84 78.43 33.30
CA ALA A 84 28.39 78.42 33.46
C ALA A 84 27.68 77.74 32.27
N GLU A 85 28.14 77.98 31.04
CA GLU A 85 27.60 77.32 29.85
C GLU A 85 27.92 75.81 29.83
N LEU A 86 29.09 75.40 30.35
CA LEU A 86 29.46 73.99 30.47
C LEU A 86 28.62 73.24 31.51
N GLU A 87 28.32 73.85 32.66
CA GLU A 87 27.43 73.25 33.66
C GLU A 87 25.99 73.10 33.14
N GLU A 88 25.51 74.06 32.34
CA GLU A 88 24.19 73.98 31.71
C GLU A 88 24.16 72.89 30.62
N PHE A 89 25.26 72.71 29.87
CA PHE A 89 25.40 71.66 28.87
C PHE A 89 25.51 70.25 29.49
N GLU A 90 26.18 70.09 30.64
CA GLU A 90 26.20 68.82 31.38
C GLU A 90 24.82 68.43 31.91
N LYS A 91 24.02 69.41 32.38
CA LYS A 91 22.63 69.16 32.79
C LYS A 91 21.76 68.71 31.62
N ASN A 92 21.92 69.31 30.45
CA ASN A 92 21.14 68.98 29.26
C ASN A 92 21.54 67.64 28.61
N ASN A 93 22.71 67.09 28.94
CA ASN A 93 23.22 65.83 28.38
C ASN A 93 23.18 64.64 29.35
N LYS A 94 22.49 64.74 30.50
CA LYS A 94 22.26 63.58 31.37
C LYS A 94 21.52 62.43 30.66
N ASP A 95 20.70 62.73 29.67
CA ASP A 95 20.01 61.73 28.82
C ASP A 95 20.97 60.91 27.93
N LEU A 96 22.23 61.34 27.75
CA LEU A 96 23.25 60.58 27.04
C LEU A 96 23.99 59.59 27.93
N LEU A 97 24.06 59.85 29.25
CA LEU A 97 24.70 58.95 30.21
C LEU A 97 23.85 57.69 30.44
N ASP A 98 22.53 57.82 30.51
CA ASP A 98 21.62 56.67 30.64
C ASP A 98 21.58 55.77 29.39
N LYS A 99 22.07 56.24 28.23
CA LYS A 99 22.24 55.43 27.00
C LYS A 99 23.55 54.63 26.95
N THR A 100 24.45 54.81 27.91
CA THR A 100 25.74 54.11 27.95
C THR A 100 25.67 52.73 28.62
N SER A 101 24.67 52.49 29.47
CA SER A 101 24.42 51.17 30.09
C SER A 101 23.88 50.13 29.09
N ASP A 102 23.24 50.56 28.00
CA ASP A 102 22.79 49.67 26.90
C ASP A 102 23.96 49.11 26.07
N ILE A 103 25.14 49.74 26.08
CA ILE A 103 26.26 49.41 25.19
C ILE A 103 26.82 47.99 25.46
N GLU A 104 26.82 47.53 26.71
CA GLU A 104 27.29 46.19 27.05
C GLU A 104 26.34 45.08 26.58
N GLU A 105 25.03 45.31 26.64
CA GLU A 105 24.03 44.38 26.08
C GLU A 105 24.12 44.31 24.55
N TRP A 106 24.34 45.45 23.88
CA TRP A 106 24.54 45.48 22.45
C TRP A 106 25.83 44.78 22.03
N ARG A 107 26.92 44.87 22.81
CA ARG A 107 28.18 44.14 22.52
C ARG A 107 27.99 42.63 22.58
N LYS A 108 27.28 42.10 23.58
CA LYS A 108 26.98 40.67 23.66
C LYS A 108 26.14 40.18 22.47
N LYS A 109 25.11 40.94 22.08
CA LYS A 109 24.29 40.62 20.90
C LYS A 109 25.11 40.64 19.61
N VAL A 110 26.05 41.56 19.47
CA VAL A 110 26.96 41.62 18.32
C VAL A 110 27.90 40.41 18.29
N GLU A 111 28.46 40.00 19.42
CA GLU A 111 29.29 38.78 19.49
C GLU A 111 28.48 37.51 19.13
N GLU A 112 27.25 37.36 19.65
CA GLU A 112 26.38 36.25 19.29
C GLU A 112 26.02 36.24 17.79
N GLU A 113 25.74 37.40 17.20
CA GLU A 113 25.45 37.51 15.77
C GLU A 113 26.70 37.29 14.90
N GLU A 114 27.90 37.67 15.37
CA GLU A 114 29.16 37.35 14.68
C GLU A 114 29.46 35.85 14.67
N GLU A 115 29.15 35.13 15.76
CA GLU A 115 29.25 33.66 15.80
C GLU A 115 28.23 32.98 14.87
N LYS A 116 26.98 33.46 14.84
CA LYS A 116 25.97 32.98 13.88
C LYS A 116 26.36 33.29 12.44
N LYS A 117 27.00 34.43 12.18
CA LYS A 117 27.48 34.77 10.84
C LYS A 117 28.58 33.82 10.38
N LYS A 118 29.54 33.48 11.25
CA LYS A 118 30.61 32.52 10.93
C LYS A 118 30.04 31.13 10.60
N THR A 119 29.10 30.65 11.40
CA THR A 119 28.43 29.35 11.15
C THR A 119 27.62 29.36 9.85
N ASN A 120 26.84 30.42 9.59
CA ASN A 120 26.13 30.57 8.32
C ASN A 120 27.08 30.67 7.11
N GLU A 121 28.22 31.37 7.23
CA GLU A 121 29.23 31.44 6.16
C GLU A 121 29.85 30.07 5.86
N GLU A 122 30.01 29.21 6.87
CA GLU A 122 30.48 27.83 6.69
C GLU A 122 29.42 26.97 5.97
N GLU A 123 28.14 27.06 6.36
CA GLU A 123 27.05 26.34 5.69
C GLU A 123 26.89 26.77 4.22
N ILE A 124 27.02 28.07 3.92
CA ILE A 124 26.98 28.59 2.55
C ILE A 124 28.15 28.04 1.72
N LYS A 125 29.34 27.88 2.31
CA LYS A 125 30.48 27.26 1.62
C LYS A 125 30.22 25.78 1.32
N VAL A 126 29.63 25.04 2.25
CA VAL A 126 29.26 23.63 2.02
C VAL A 126 28.21 23.52 0.91
N ALA A 127 27.12 24.30 0.99
CA ALA A 127 26.06 24.30 0.00
C ALA A 127 26.54 24.74 -1.40
N SER A 128 27.44 25.72 -1.48
CA SER A 128 28.02 26.15 -2.77
C SER A 128 28.94 25.09 -3.38
N ASN A 129 29.70 24.35 -2.56
CA ASN A 129 30.49 23.21 -3.03
C ASN A 129 29.61 22.06 -3.52
N GLU A 130 28.52 21.77 -2.81
CA GLU A 130 27.55 20.77 -3.26
C GLU A 130 26.87 21.18 -4.57
N LEU A 131 26.47 22.44 -4.72
CA LEU A 131 25.93 22.96 -5.97
C LEU A 131 26.95 22.89 -7.12
N ALA A 132 28.22 23.16 -6.86
CA ALA A 132 29.28 23.02 -7.85
C ALA A 132 29.48 21.56 -8.26
N ASN A 133 29.47 20.63 -7.30
CA ASN A 133 29.54 19.19 -7.57
C ASN A 133 28.32 18.68 -8.34
N LEU A 134 27.11 19.10 -7.96
CA LEU A 134 25.87 18.75 -8.66
C LEU A 134 25.85 19.29 -10.08
N LYS A 135 26.32 20.52 -10.31
CA LYS A 135 26.49 21.08 -11.66
C LYS A 135 27.49 20.28 -12.47
N ALA A 136 28.64 19.92 -11.90
CA ALA A 136 29.64 19.10 -12.58
C ALA A 136 29.10 17.71 -12.95
N ILE A 137 28.30 17.08 -12.08
CA ILE A 137 27.63 15.80 -12.37
C ILE A 137 26.57 15.99 -13.48
N LEU A 138 25.83 17.09 -13.46
CA LEU A 138 24.82 17.40 -14.49
C LEU A 138 25.48 17.62 -15.86
N ASP A 139 26.61 18.32 -15.90
CA ASP A 139 27.39 18.55 -17.13
C ASP A 139 28.05 17.26 -17.65
N GLN A 140 28.43 16.35 -16.75
CA GLN A 140 28.94 15.02 -17.10
C GLN A 140 27.82 14.03 -17.47
N THR A 141 26.54 14.38 -17.25
CA THR A 141 25.43 13.51 -17.63
C THR A 141 25.31 13.51 -19.16
N PRO A 142 25.65 12.42 -19.85
CA PRO A 142 25.56 12.37 -21.30
C PRO A 142 24.11 12.65 -21.71
N LYS A 143 23.91 13.61 -22.62
CA LYS A 143 22.60 13.86 -23.22
C LYS A 143 22.07 12.53 -23.75
N ARG A 144 20.96 12.06 -23.21
CA ARG A 144 20.31 10.82 -23.64
C ARG A 144 20.09 10.93 -25.14
N GLU A 145 20.84 10.15 -25.92
CA GLU A 145 20.58 10.00 -27.35
C GLU A 145 19.16 9.48 -27.47
N VAL A 146 18.23 10.38 -27.79
CA VAL A 146 16.92 9.99 -28.27
C VAL A 146 17.21 9.36 -29.63
N LYS A 147 17.41 8.04 -29.65
CA LYS A 147 17.43 7.28 -30.90
C LYS A 147 16.22 7.78 -31.69
N GLU A 148 16.47 8.24 -32.91
CA GLU A 148 15.40 8.72 -33.80
C GLU A 148 14.23 7.73 -33.71
N ALA A 149 13.03 8.26 -33.49
CA ALA A 149 11.84 7.44 -33.36
C ALA A 149 11.74 6.57 -34.62
N LYS A 150 12.07 5.28 -34.48
CA LYS A 150 11.95 4.32 -35.57
C LYS A 150 10.50 4.36 -35.99
N LEU A 151 10.24 4.89 -37.18
CA LEU A 151 8.91 5.10 -37.72
C LEU A 151 8.37 3.73 -38.16
N VAL A 152 7.91 2.97 -37.18
CA VAL A 152 7.35 1.64 -37.36
C VAL A 152 5.92 1.81 -37.86
N LYS A 153 5.64 1.35 -39.08
CA LYS A 153 4.27 1.18 -39.55
C LYS A 153 3.61 0.08 -38.72
N MET A 154 2.66 0.47 -37.86
CA MET A 154 1.80 -0.48 -37.16
C MET A 154 0.96 -1.23 -38.20
N PRO A 155 0.96 -2.57 -38.19
CA PRO A 155 0.04 -3.34 -39.04
C PRO A 155 -1.41 -2.98 -38.72
N ASN A 156 -2.26 -2.93 -39.74
CA ASN A 156 -3.65 -2.49 -39.58
C ASN A 156 -4.39 -3.44 -38.61
N PRO A 157 -4.97 -2.94 -37.50
CA PRO A 157 -5.70 -3.79 -36.57
C PRO A 157 -6.92 -4.41 -37.27
N ARG A 158 -7.01 -5.74 -37.26
CA ARG A 158 -8.25 -6.43 -37.65
C ARG A 158 -9.14 -6.51 -36.40
N LEU A 159 -10.36 -6.01 -36.50
CA LEU A 159 -11.35 -6.10 -35.43
C LEU A 159 -11.74 -7.56 -35.22
N ALA A 160 -11.67 -8.03 -33.98
CA ALA A 160 -12.19 -9.33 -33.60
C ALA A 160 -13.69 -9.22 -33.30
N PRO A 161 -14.48 -10.28 -33.53
CA PRO A 161 -15.87 -10.33 -33.08
C PRO A 161 -15.94 -10.26 -31.54
N GLU A 162 -17.04 -9.77 -30.98
CA GLU A 162 -17.22 -9.60 -29.52
C GLU A 162 -17.06 -10.92 -28.74
N GLU A 163 -17.39 -12.06 -29.37
CA GLU A 163 -17.28 -13.40 -28.79
C GLU A 163 -15.89 -14.06 -28.99
N ALA A 164 -14.90 -13.31 -29.47
CA ALA A 164 -13.59 -13.87 -29.77
C ALA A 164 -12.86 -14.41 -28.53
N VAL A 165 -12.24 -15.57 -28.67
CA VAL A 165 -11.37 -16.20 -27.66
C VAL A 165 -9.96 -15.63 -27.79
N ALA A 166 -9.52 -14.92 -26.75
CA ALA A 166 -8.18 -14.36 -26.70
C ALA A 166 -7.13 -15.40 -26.29
N TYR A 167 -6.18 -15.68 -27.18
CA TYR A 167 -4.93 -16.39 -26.89
C TYR A 167 -3.85 -15.37 -26.55
N TYR A 168 -3.19 -15.55 -25.41
CA TYR A 168 -2.21 -14.59 -24.90
C TYR A 168 -0.81 -14.86 -25.43
N VAL A 169 -0.12 -13.79 -25.80
CA VAL A 169 1.29 -13.80 -26.21
C VAL A 169 2.02 -12.73 -25.42
N VAL A 170 3.17 -13.04 -24.84
CA VAL A 170 3.99 -12.07 -24.10
C VAL A 170 5.30 -11.84 -24.84
N CYS A 171 5.63 -10.58 -25.07
CA CYS A 171 6.91 -10.15 -25.64
C CYS A 171 7.72 -9.46 -24.55
N THR A 172 8.75 -10.15 -24.04
CA THR A 172 9.64 -9.66 -22.98
C THR A 172 11.02 -10.29 -23.12
N ASN A 173 12.06 -9.65 -22.59
CA ASN A 173 13.45 -10.12 -22.68
C ASN A 173 13.89 -10.40 -24.13
N LYS A 174 13.36 -9.62 -25.09
CA LYS A 174 13.56 -9.79 -26.56
C LYS A 174 13.15 -11.17 -27.08
N LYS A 175 12.22 -11.84 -26.41
CA LYS A 175 11.66 -13.14 -26.79
C LYS A 175 10.13 -13.10 -26.85
N VAL A 176 9.56 -14.06 -27.58
CA VAL A 176 8.12 -14.30 -27.69
C VAL A 176 7.78 -15.53 -26.85
N TYR A 177 6.86 -15.36 -25.91
CA TYR A 177 6.29 -16.44 -25.10
C TYR A 177 4.83 -16.63 -25.50
N PHE A 178 4.49 -17.81 -26.03
CA PHE A 178 3.11 -18.15 -26.38
C PHE A 178 2.41 -18.78 -25.17
N VAL A 179 1.57 -18.00 -24.48
CA VAL A 179 0.78 -18.49 -23.34
C VAL A 179 -0.39 -19.32 -23.84
N GLY A 180 -1.03 -18.91 -24.94
CA GLY A 180 -2.21 -19.61 -25.44
C GLY A 180 -3.46 -19.28 -24.60
N ASP A 181 -4.33 -20.25 -24.37
CA ASP A 181 -5.57 -20.03 -23.62
C ASP A 181 -5.27 -20.04 -22.11
N PRO A 182 -5.53 -18.92 -21.38
CA PRO A 182 -5.38 -18.86 -19.92
C PRO A 182 -6.08 -20.00 -19.16
N TYR A 183 -7.22 -20.46 -19.68
CA TYR A 183 -8.00 -21.53 -19.05
C TYR A 183 -7.25 -22.87 -19.06
N ASP A 184 -6.46 -23.18 -20.10
CA ASP A 184 -5.68 -24.43 -20.17
C ASP A 184 -4.65 -24.52 -19.04
N HIS A 185 -4.01 -23.40 -18.72
CA HIS A 185 -3.05 -23.32 -17.61
C HIS A 185 -3.73 -23.54 -16.27
N VAL A 186 -4.90 -22.91 -16.10
CA VAL A 186 -5.72 -23.04 -14.91
C VAL A 186 -6.18 -24.48 -14.69
N PHE A 187 -6.60 -25.20 -15.74
CA PHE A 187 -6.97 -26.62 -15.64
C PHE A 187 -5.79 -27.52 -15.32
N ARG A 188 -4.64 -27.31 -15.97
CA ARG A 188 -3.43 -28.09 -15.64
C ARG A 188 -3.02 -27.95 -14.18
N VAL A 189 -3.09 -26.74 -13.65
CA VAL A 189 -2.78 -26.50 -12.23
C VAL A 189 -3.80 -27.20 -11.33
N ARG A 190 -5.09 -27.11 -11.64
CA ARG A 190 -6.13 -27.86 -10.92
C ARG A 190 -5.86 -29.36 -10.94
N ASP A 191 -5.53 -29.93 -12.10
CA ASP A 191 -5.29 -31.37 -12.23
C ASP A 191 -4.06 -31.81 -11.42
N VAL A 192 -2.98 -31.02 -11.44
CA VAL A 192 -1.79 -31.27 -10.60
C VAL A 192 -2.14 -31.22 -9.12
N ILE A 193 -2.98 -30.27 -8.72
CA ILE A 193 -3.47 -30.14 -7.35
C ILE A 193 -4.32 -31.36 -6.97
N ASP A 194 -5.25 -31.77 -7.83
CA ASP A 194 -6.12 -32.93 -7.62
C ASP A 194 -5.31 -34.23 -7.52
N GLN A 195 -4.28 -34.41 -8.36
CA GLN A 195 -3.37 -35.56 -8.32
C GLN A 195 -2.51 -35.62 -7.06
N ASN A 196 -2.19 -34.47 -6.45
CA ASN A 196 -1.36 -34.37 -5.25
C ASN A 196 -2.18 -34.03 -4.00
N PHE A 197 -3.50 -34.25 -4.07
CA PHE A 197 -4.47 -33.79 -3.10
C PHE A 197 -4.12 -34.18 -1.66
N THR A 198 -3.71 -35.43 -1.40
CA THR A 198 -3.32 -35.90 -0.05
C THR A 198 -2.20 -35.12 0.60
N LYS A 199 -1.23 -34.64 -0.18
CA LYS A 199 -0.08 -33.87 0.30
C LYS A 199 -0.43 -32.42 0.55
N LEU A 200 -1.35 -31.89 -0.26
CA LEU A 200 -1.72 -30.48 -0.25
C LEU A 200 -2.89 -30.19 0.68
N ALA A 201 -3.72 -31.21 0.95
CA ALA A 201 -4.83 -31.11 1.88
C ALA A 201 -4.36 -30.61 3.24
N PHE A 202 -5.19 -29.79 3.86
CA PHE A 202 -4.97 -29.42 5.23
C PHE A 202 -5.08 -30.63 6.14
N ASP A 203 -4.18 -30.70 7.11
CA ASP A 203 -4.04 -31.87 7.95
C ASP A 203 -4.32 -31.64 9.45
N GLY A 204 -4.80 -30.47 9.87
CA GLY A 204 -5.38 -30.29 11.21
C GLY A 204 -4.65 -29.33 12.16
N GLU A 205 -3.51 -28.75 11.77
CA GLU A 205 -2.76 -27.84 12.65
C GLU A 205 -3.22 -26.37 12.48
N GLY A 206 -4.37 -26.03 13.08
CA GLY A 206 -4.88 -24.64 13.17
C GLY A 206 -6.41 -24.52 13.14
N MET A 207 -6.97 -23.48 13.78
CA MET A 207 -8.42 -23.19 13.74
C MET A 207 -8.85 -22.71 12.34
N GLY A 208 -9.92 -23.28 11.80
CA GLY A 208 -10.46 -23.00 10.48
C GLY A 208 -11.06 -24.27 9.87
N SER A 209 -11.97 -24.19 8.90
CA SER A 209 -12.22 -25.38 8.08
C SER A 209 -12.80 -25.24 6.67
N PHE A 210 -12.69 -26.42 6.05
CA PHE A 210 -12.92 -27.05 4.77
C PHE A 210 -14.41 -27.35 4.60
N THR A 211 -15.05 -27.52 3.45
CA THR A 211 -14.78 -27.80 2.04
C THR A 211 -15.61 -26.78 1.23
N TYR A 212 -15.84 -27.00 -0.06
CA TYR A 212 -16.88 -26.27 -0.80
C TYR A 212 -17.66 -27.27 -1.65
N SER A 213 -18.96 -27.02 -1.81
CA SER A 213 -19.81 -27.87 -2.62
C SER A 213 -19.40 -27.82 -4.08
N LEU A 214 -19.37 -28.98 -4.71
CA LEU A 214 -19.41 -29.05 -6.16
C LEU A 214 -20.81 -28.59 -6.59
N GLN A 215 -20.88 -27.61 -7.48
CA GLN A 215 -22.14 -27.20 -8.08
C GLN A 215 -22.69 -28.36 -8.93
N GLY A 216 -23.99 -28.54 -8.96
CA GLY A 216 -24.68 -29.56 -9.75
C GLY A 216 -25.08 -29.03 -11.13
N THR A 217 -25.50 -29.93 -12.01
CA THR A 217 -25.99 -29.61 -13.37
C THR A 217 -27.36 -28.97 -13.42
N ARG A 218 -28.15 -29.11 -12.35
CA ARG A 218 -29.49 -28.55 -12.29
C ARG A 218 -29.41 -27.14 -11.72
N GLN A 219 -29.67 -26.16 -12.59
CA GLN A 219 -30.05 -24.83 -12.15
C GLN A 219 -31.33 -24.95 -11.31
N ASN A 220 -31.39 -24.24 -10.18
CA ASN A 220 -32.59 -24.20 -9.38
C ASN A 220 -33.79 -23.71 -10.23
N ASP A 221 -35.00 -24.02 -9.80
CA ASP A 221 -36.20 -23.73 -10.59
C ASP A 221 -36.38 -22.22 -10.88
N ALA A 222 -35.76 -21.37 -10.05
CA ALA A 222 -35.74 -19.92 -10.22
C ALA A 222 -34.66 -19.40 -11.20
N ARG A 223 -33.80 -20.26 -11.74
CA ARG A 223 -32.60 -19.91 -12.54
C ARG A 223 -31.66 -18.91 -11.87
N THR A 224 -31.72 -18.80 -10.55
CA THR A 224 -30.88 -17.89 -9.75
C THR A 224 -29.58 -18.54 -9.30
N GLY A 225 -29.42 -19.85 -9.47
CA GLY A 225 -28.17 -20.55 -9.15
C GLY A 225 -28.22 -22.05 -9.43
N TYR A 226 -27.12 -22.73 -9.13
CA TYR A 226 -26.98 -24.19 -9.29
C TYR A 226 -27.22 -24.90 -7.95
N LEU A 227 -27.92 -26.03 -7.98
CA LEU A 227 -28.09 -26.89 -6.80
C LEU A 227 -26.77 -27.61 -6.51
N SER A 228 -26.37 -27.76 -5.24
CA SER A 228 -25.20 -28.58 -4.89
C SER A 228 -25.44 -30.05 -5.26
N LEU A 229 -24.37 -30.79 -5.55
CA LEU A 229 -24.46 -32.24 -5.69
C LEU A 229 -24.58 -32.88 -4.31
N ASP A 230 -25.67 -33.59 -4.06
CA ASP A 230 -25.91 -34.35 -2.82
C ASP A 230 -25.99 -35.85 -3.11
N GLU A 231 -25.39 -36.66 -2.25
CA GLU A 231 -25.46 -38.13 -2.28
C GLU A 231 -26.12 -38.64 -1.01
N THR A 232 -27.00 -39.63 -1.15
CA THR A 232 -27.67 -40.21 0.00
C THR A 232 -26.85 -41.34 0.60
N VAL A 233 -26.27 -41.12 1.78
CA VAL A 233 -25.53 -42.14 2.52
C VAL A 233 -26.47 -42.89 3.47
N ARG A 234 -26.38 -44.21 3.48
CA ARG A 234 -27.15 -45.07 4.38
C ARG A 234 -26.25 -45.74 5.41
N ARG A 235 -26.55 -45.50 6.68
CA ARG A 235 -25.96 -46.22 7.82
C ARG A 235 -26.40 -47.68 7.78
N ASN A 236 -25.43 -48.59 7.79
CA ASN A 236 -25.64 -50.03 7.87
C ASN A 236 -24.50 -50.67 8.69
N SER A 237 -24.64 -51.95 9.03
CA SER A 237 -23.66 -52.67 9.85
C SER A 237 -22.24 -52.66 9.27
N ARG A 238 -22.10 -52.63 7.94
CA ARG A 238 -20.80 -52.55 7.25
C ARG A 238 -20.16 -51.17 7.44
N LEU A 239 -20.94 -50.10 7.28
CA LEU A 239 -20.48 -48.73 7.51
C LEU A 239 -20.10 -48.54 8.98
N ASP A 240 -20.94 -48.99 9.92
CA ASP A 240 -20.64 -48.93 11.34
C ASP A 240 -19.34 -49.66 11.69
N LYS A 241 -19.10 -50.83 11.10
CA LYS A 241 -17.84 -51.57 11.28
C LYS A 241 -16.65 -50.83 10.66
N ASN A 242 -16.82 -50.30 9.46
CA ASN A 242 -15.75 -49.60 8.73
C ASN A 242 -15.35 -48.30 9.43
N TYR A 243 -16.29 -47.60 10.06
CA TYR A 243 -16.10 -46.29 10.69
C TYR A 243 -16.28 -46.31 12.21
N ALA A 244 -16.10 -47.48 12.84
CA ALA A 244 -16.23 -47.63 14.30
C ALA A 244 -15.31 -46.66 15.08
N ALA A 245 -14.13 -46.37 14.53
CA ALA A 245 -13.21 -45.38 15.09
C ALA A 245 -13.83 -43.98 15.14
N TRP A 246 -14.67 -43.59 14.17
CA TRP A 246 -15.32 -42.28 14.16
C TRP A 246 -16.44 -42.20 15.20
N GLU A 247 -17.15 -43.30 15.47
CA GLU A 247 -18.15 -43.34 16.54
C GLU A 247 -17.53 -43.28 17.94
N ALA A 248 -16.27 -43.73 18.08
CA ALA A 248 -15.48 -43.58 19.29
C ALA A 248 -15.09 -42.12 19.56
N ILE A 249 -14.94 -41.29 18.51
CA ILE A 249 -14.66 -39.86 18.64
C ILE A 249 -15.90 -39.16 19.23
N LYS A 250 -15.81 -38.75 20.49
CA LYS A 250 -16.89 -38.04 21.20
C LYS A 250 -16.80 -36.54 20.96
N VAL A 251 -17.90 -35.96 20.51
CA VAL A 251 -18.01 -34.54 20.13
C VAL A 251 -18.99 -33.82 21.05
N VAL A 252 -18.57 -32.67 21.58
CA VAL A 252 -19.40 -31.69 22.29
C VAL A 252 -19.76 -30.55 21.33
N GLU A 253 -21.03 -30.17 21.29
CA GLU A 253 -21.54 -29.14 20.38
C GLU A 253 -22.47 -28.19 21.12
N PHE A 254 -22.51 -26.91 20.74
CA PHE A 254 -23.61 -26.02 21.09
C PHE A 254 -24.82 -26.28 20.19
N LYS A 255 -26.01 -26.19 20.78
CA LYS A 255 -27.29 -26.05 20.09
C LYS A 255 -27.73 -24.60 20.20
N ARG A 256 -28.04 -23.97 19.06
CA ARG A 256 -28.57 -22.61 19.00
C ARG A 256 -30.10 -22.64 19.02
N SER A 257 -30.71 -21.83 19.87
CA SER A 257 -32.15 -21.61 19.96
C SER A 257 -32.49 -20.12 20.04
N GLY A 258 -33.74 -19.77 19.71
CA GLY A 258 -34.20 -18.37 19.65
C GLY A 258 -34.05 -17.73 18.27
N ALA A 259 -34.38 -16.44 18.20
CA ALA A 259 -34.30 -15.62 16.99
C ALA A 259 -33.20 -14.56 17.12
N ALA A 260 -32.62 -14.14 15.99
CA ALA A 260 -31.69 -13.02 15.97
C ALA A 260 -32.32 -11.76 16.62
N PRO A 261 -31.56 -10.96 17.40
CA PRO A 261 -30.16 -11.15 17.81
C PRO A 261 -29.98 -11.98 19.11
N ASN A 262 -31.08 -12.37 19.76
CA ASN A 262 -31.09 -12.95 21.10
C ASN A 262 -30.99 -14.49 21.09
N TYR A 263 -29.89 -15.00 20.54
CA TYR A 263 -29.64 -16.44 20.51
C TYR A 263 -29.24 -16.97 21.89
N THR A 264 -29.78 -18.12 22.26
CA THR A 264 -29.30 -18.93 23.39
C THR A 264 -28.54 -20.13 22.88
N TYR A 265 -27.50 -20.51 23.63
CA TYR A 265 -26.60 -21.61 23.29
C TYR A 265 -26.55 -22.62 24.43
N GLU A 266 -26.96 -23.85 24.16
CA GLU A 266 -26.95 -24.96 25.11
C GLU A 266 -25.91 -25.99 24.71
N VAL A 267 -25.04 -26.37 25.65
CA VAL A 267 -24.08 -27.46 25.44
C VAL A 267 -24.84 -28.78 25.35
N GLN A 268 -24.64 -29.50 24.25
CA GLN A 268 -25.24 -30.81 24.02
C GLN A 268 -24.34 -31.92 24.61
N PRO A 269 -24.92 -33.03 25.08
CA PRO A 269 -24.16 -34.14 25.65
C PRO A 269 -23.21 -34.76 24.62
N GLU A 270 -22.08 -35.30 25.09
CA GLU A 270 -21.12 -35.99 24.23
C GLU A 270 -21.79 -37.12 23.42
N LYS A 271 -21.59 -37.12 22.11
CA LYS A 271 -22.05 -38.20 21.20
C LYS A 271 -20.94 -38.56 20.21
N GLY A 272 -20.98 -39.79 19.69
CA GLY A 272 -20.06 -40.22 18.64
C GLY A 272 -20.26 -39.42 17.34
N MET A 273 -19.20 -39.27 16.54
CA MET A 273 -19.26 -38.45 15.32
C MET A 273 -20.28 -38.98 14.31
N LEU A 274 -20.39 -40.30 14.08
CA LEU A 274 -21.40 -40.85 13.17
C LEU A 274 -22.81 -40.60 13.71
N SER A 275 -23.03 -40.79 15.01
CA SER A 275 -24.31 -40.46 15.66
C SER A 275 -24.63 -38.96 15.59
N ARG A 276 -23.63 -38.07 15.55
CA ARG A 276 -23.84 -36.62 15.30
C ARG A 276 -24.24 -36.33 13.87
N ILE A 277 -23.65 -37.05 12.90
CA ILE A 277 -23.97 -36.89 11.49
C ILE A 277 -25.37 -37.44 11.21
N PHE A 278 -25.64 -38.70 11.55
CA PHE A 278 -26.90 -39.35 11.19
C PHE A 278 -28.06 -38.98 12.13
N GLY A 279 -27.76 -38.46 13.33
CA GLY A 279 -28.77 -38.20 14.34
C GLY A 279 -29.50 -39.49 14.73
N GLY A 280 -30.83 -39.46 14.69
CA GLY A 280 -31.69 -40.64 14.91
C GLY A 280 -32.12 -41.34 13.61
N GLN A 281 -31.58 -40.94 12.46
CA GLN A 281 -31.96 -41.49 11.15
C GLN A 281 -30.88 -42.43 10.62
N ASP A 282 -31.27 -43.48 9.89
CA ASP A 282 -30.30 -44.37 9.23
C ASP A 282 -29.88 -43.87 7.84
N ARG A 283 -30.43 -42.76 7.37
CA ARG A 283 -30.21 -42.23 6.03
C ARG A 283 -30.07 -40.72 6.10
N ARG A 284 -29.06 -40.17 5.40
CA ARG A 284 -28.83 -38.73 5.33
C ARG A 284 -28.31 -38.34 3.96
N ASP A 285 -28.84 -37.25 3.42
CA ASP A 285 -28.31 -36.62 2.22
C ASP A 285 -27.10 -35.77 2.61
N LEU A 286 -25.95 -36.08 2.03
CA LEU A 286 -24.68 -35.40 2.28
C LEU A 286 -24.21 -34.74 0.99
N THR A 287 -23.84 -33.47 1.10
CA THR A 287 -23.29 -32.75 -0.04
C THR A 287 -21.91 -33.27 -0.41
N VAL A 288 -21.70 -33.54 -1.70
CA VAL A 288 -20.40 -33.94 -2.26
C VAL A 288 -19.51 -32.71 -2.37
N GLN A 289 -18.37 -32.77 -1.66
CA GLN A 289 -17.44 -31.66 -1.56
C GLN A 289 -15.98 -32.15 -1.63
N LYS A 290 -15.10 -31.36 -2.23
CA LYS A 290 -13.64 -31.58 -2.16
C LYS A 290 -13.05 -30.84 -0.96
N PHE A 291 -12.05 -31.42 -0.30
CA PHE A 291 -11.36 -30.73 0.78
C PHE A 291 -10.65 -29.46 0.30
N ARG A 292 -10.68 -28.39 1.11
CA ARG A 292 -9.83 -27.22 0.88
C ARG A 292 -8.37 -27.58 1.11
N ILE A 293 -7.51 -26.79 0.50
CA ILE A 293 -6.09 -27.06 0.41
C ILE A 293 -5.35 -26.08 1.32
N ASP A 294 -4.27 -26.53 1.94
CA ASP A 294 -3.45 -25.66 2.77
C ASP A 294 -2.67 -24.69 1.88
N GLU A 295 -2.91 -23.39 2.05
CA GLU A 295 -2.24 -22.33 1.29
C GLU A 295 -0.71 -22.46 1.38
N LYS A 296 -0.18 -22.75 2.56
CA LYS A 296 1.27 -22.86 2.77
C LYS A 296 1.83 -24.05 2.01
N LYS A 297 1.12 -25.18 2.00
CA LYS A 297 1.53 -26.38 1.25
C LYS A 297 1.46 -26.15 -0.25
N VAL A 298 0.43 -25.48 -0.75
CA VAL A 298 0.32 -25.14 -2.17
C VAL A 298 1.44 -24.19 -2.60
N LYS A 299 1.67 -23.12 -1.82
CA LYS A 299 2.77 -22.19 -2.09
C LYS A 299 4.14 -22.86 -2.05
N ALA A 300 4.36 -23.79 -1.12
CA ALA A 300 5.59 -24.57 -1.07
C ALA A 300 5.69 -25.55 -2.26
N PHE A 301 4.60 -26.20 -2.65
CA PHE A 301 4.58 -27.19 -3.73
C PHE A 301 4.79 -26.56 -5.11
N PHE A 302 4.16 -25.42 -5.37
CA PHE A 302 4.37 -24.63 -6.58
C PHE A 302 5.52 -23.61 -6.42
N GLY A 303 6.21 -23.64 -5.28
CA GLY A 303 7.29 -22.72 -4.90
C GLY A 303 8.38 -22.60 -5.96
N ASP A 304 8.99 -21.41 -6.02
CA ASP A 304 9.96 -20.96 -7.04
C ASP A 304 9.57 -21.18 -8.50
N GLY A 305 8.30 -21.56 -8.75
CA GLY A 305 7.82 -21.89 -10.06
C GLY A 305 8.50 -23.12 -10.65
N ALA A 306 8.86 -24.09 -9.82
CA ALA A 306 9.46 -25.36 -10.25
C ALA A 306 8.54 -26.13 -11.23
N MET A 307 7.24 -25.94 -11.10
CA MET A 307 6.21 -26.57 -11.92
C MET A 307 5.77 -25.63 -13.05
N GLY A 308 5.52 -26.20 -14.22
CA GLY A 308 5.04 -25.47 -15.39
C GLY A 308 5.64 -26.00 -16.70
N PRO A 309 5.04 -25.66 -17.85
CA PRO A 309 5.52 -26.06 -19.17
C PRO A 309 6.92 -25.48 -19.45
N ALA A 310 7.53 -25.87 -20.57
CA ALA A 310 8.91 -25.52 -20.92
C ALA A 310 9.20 -24.00 -20.84
N ASP A 311 8.23 -23.16 -21.18
CA ASP A 311 8.41 -21.70 -21.23
C ASP A 311 8.03 -20.96 -19.94
N PHE A 312 7.23 -21.59 -19.08
CA PHE A 312 6.58 -20.91 -17.96
C PHE A 312 6.80 -21.59 -16.61
N LYS A 313 6.79 -20.76 -15.59
CA LYS A 313 6.79 -21.10 -14.17
C LYS A 313 5.42 -20.75 -13.59
N TYR A 314 4.77 -21.68 -12.91
CA TYR A 314 3.48 -21.43 -12.26
C TYR A 314 3.69 -20.87 -10.86
N PHE A 315 3.07 -19.72 -10.58
CA PHE A 315 3.02 -19.11 -9.27
C PHE A 315 1.57 -19.11 -8.80
N ILE A 316 1.35 -19.61 -7.59
CA ILE A 316 0.02 -19.67 -7.00
C ILE A 316 0.02 -18.81 -5.75
N ASP A 317 -0.78 -17.75 -5.81
CA ASP A 317 -0.93 -16.77 -4.76
C ASP A 317 -2.37 -16.74 -4.27
N ARG A 318 -2.59 -16.14 -3.10
CA ARG A 318 -3.93 -15.90 -2.58
C ARG A 318 -4.56 -14.70 -3.28
N ASN A 319 -5.84 -14.81 -3.65
CA ASN A 319 -6.59 -13.69 -4.20
C ASN A 319 -7.10 -12.75 -3.09
N GLY A 320 -6.22 -11.93 -2.51
CA GLY A 320 -6.58 -10.93 -1.49
C GLY A 320 -7.41 -11.50 -0.34
N THR A 321 -8.60 -10.94 -0.09
CA THR A 321 -9.53 -11.40 0.96
C THR A 321 -10.27 -12.69 0.59
N SER A 322 -10.31 -13.05 -0.69
CA SER A 322 -11.00 -14.25 -1.17
C SER A 322 -10.29 -15.52 -0.70
N ASP A 323 -11.07 -16.60 -0.61
CA ASP A 323 -10.55 -17.95 -0.36
C ASP A 323 -10.17 -18.68 -1.66
N ARG A 324 -10.16 -17.98 -2.80
CA ARG A 324 -9.76 -18.49 -4.12
C ARG A 324 -8.26 -18.29 -4.36
N LEU A 325 -7.67 -19.24 -5.09
CA LEU A 325 -6.28 -19.15 -5.54
C LEU A 325 -6.17 -18.39 -6.85
N LYS A 326 -5.20 -17.49 -6.93
CA LYS A 326 -4.80 -16.74 -8.12
C LYS A 326 -3.59 -17.41 -8.78
N LEU A 327 -3.69 -17.68 -10.07
CA LEU A 327 -2.59 -18.13 -10.91
C LEU A 327 -1.88 -16.93 -11.55
N SER A 328 -0.56 -16.93 -11.41
CA SER A 328 0.35 -16.02 -12.11
C SER A 328 1.41 -16.84 -12.86
N LEU A 329 1.81 -16.38 -14.04
CA LEU A 329 2.83 -17.06 -14.85
C LEU A 329 4.13 -16.25 -14.81
N GLY A 330 5.23 -16.86 -14.38
CA GLY A 330 6.56 -16.31 -14.61
C GLY A 330 7.23 -16.96 -15.81
N PHE A 331 8.26 -16.31 -16.33
CA PHE A 331 8.96 -16.73 -17.54
C PHE A 331 10.27 -17.42 -17.16
N LYS A 332 10.56 -18.56 -17.81
CA LYS A 332 11.85 -19.24 -17.66
C LYS A 332 12.91 -18.54 -18.52
N GLU A 333 14.15 -18.44 -18.04
CA GLU A 333 15.25 -17.79 -18.78
C GLU A 333 15.53 -18.48 -20.13
N GLU A 334 15.51 -19.81 -20.13
CA GLU A 334 15.65 -20.65 -21.33
C GLU A 334 14.38 -20.70 -22.19
N GLY A 335 13.24 -20.24 -21.65
CA GLY A 335 11.96 -20.24 -22.34
C GLY A 335 11.85 -19.16 -23.41
N GLY A 336 10.81 -19.28 -24.22
CA GLY A 336 10.45 -18.33 -25.26
C GLY A 336 11.33 -18.40 -26.50
N GLN A 337 10.83 -17.84 -27.60
CA GLN A 337 11.49 -17.88 -28.91
C GLN A 337 12.04 -16.50 -29.29
N THR A 338 13.24 -16.46 -29.86
CA THR A 338 13.82 -15.23 -30.40
C THR A 338 13.12 -14.78 -31.69
N PRO A 339 13.27 -13.52 -32.12
CA PRO A 339 12.67 -13.04 -33.36
C PRO A 339 13.13 -13.80 -34.61
N GLN A 340 14.34 -14.36 -34.60
CA GLN A 340 14.83 -15.23 -35.66
C GLN A 340 14.12 -16.59 -35.64
N GLN A 341 14.01 -17.20 -34.46
CA GLN A 341 13.37 -18.52 -34.28
C GLN A 341 11.89 -18.52 -34.65
N ILE A 342 11.15 -17.43 -34.40
CA ILE A 342 9.74 -17.37 -34.79
C ILE A 342 9.54 -17.37 -36.31
N LYS A 343 10.53 -16.90 -37.09
CA LYS A 343 10.48 -16.86 -38.56
C LYS A 343 10.90 -18.18 -39.20
N GLU A 344 11.59 -19.05 -38.47
CA GLU A 344 11.93 -20.39 -38.96
C GLU A 344 10.67 -21.20 -39.30
N ALA A 345 10.76 -21.98 -40.37
CA ALA A 345 9.66 -22.82 -40.82
C ALA A 345 9.28 -23.83 -39.73
N ASN A 346 7.99 -23.95 -39.42
CA ASN A 346 7.44 -24.83 -38.38
C ASN A 346 7.92 -24.51 -36.95
N SER A 347 8.32 -23.27 -36.67
CA SER A 347 8.58 -22.81 -35.29
C SER A 347 7.36 -23.04 -34.38
N ALA A 348 7.57 -23.21 -33.07
CA ALA A 348 6.46 -23.44 -32.13
C ALA A 348 5.39 -22.33 -32.20
N PHE A 349 5.81 -21.07 -32.37
CA PHE A 349 4.93 -19.93 -32.59
C PHE A 349 4.14 -20.04 -33.91
N GLN A 350 4.77 -20.39 -35.03
CA GLN A 350 4.05 -20.61 -36.29
C GLN A 350 3.03 -21.75 -36.20
N GLN A 351 3.37 -22.84 -35.50
CA GLN A 351 2.43 -23.93 -35.25
C GLN A 351 1.25 -23.48 -34.36
N ALA A 352 1.50 -22.61 -33.39
CA ALA A 352 0.46 -22.00 -32.57
C ALA A 352 -0.45 -21.08 -33.40
N CYS A 353 0.11 -20.21 -34.26
CA CYS A 353 -0.65 -19.38 -35.19
C CYS A 353 -1.49 -20.23 -36.16
N LYS A 354 -0.93 -21.31 -36.72
CA LYS A 354 -1.65 -22.23 -37.60
C LYS A 354 -2.85 -22.87 -36.89
N ARG A 355 -2.72 -23.23 -35.61
CA ARG A 355 -3.85 -23.77 -34.81
C ARG A 355 -4.91 -22.71 -34.55
N ALA A 356 -4.49 -21.50 -34.17
CA ALA A 356 -5.40 -20.38 -33.91
C ALA A 356 -6.15 -19.93 -35.18
N SER A 357 -5.54 -19.99 -36.36
CA SER A 357 -6.19 -19.57 -37.62
C SER A 357 -7.29 -20.52 -38.09
N VAL A 358 -7.26 -21.80 -37.68
CA VAL A 358 -8.34 -22.77 -37.97
C VAL A 358 -9.59 -22.46 -37.13
N ASN A 359 -9.42 -21.95 -35.91
CA ASN A 359 -10.51 -21.60 -35.00
C ASN A 359 -11.07 -20.21 -35.34
N ARG A 360 -12.15 -20.17 -36.13
CA ARG A 360 -12.88 -18.94 -36.49
C ARG A 360 -13.46 -18.30 -35.21
N GLY A 361 -12.79 -17.26 -34.71
CA GLY A 361 -13.09 -16.66 -33.40
C GLY A 361 -11.86 -16.48 -32.51
N SER A 362 -10.67 -16.89 -32.96
CA SER A 362 -9.43 -16.68 -32.21
C SER A 362 -8.90 -15.25 -32.37
N LEU A 363 -8.46 -14.65 -31.27
CA LEU A 363 -7.76 -13.37 -31.20
C LEU A 363 -6.39 -13.60 -30.56
N LEU A 364 -5.30 -13.05 -31.12
CA LEU A 364 -4.01 -13.01 -30.42
C LEU A 364 -3.89 -11.70 -29.65
N TYR A 365 -3.75 -11.77 -28.32
CA TYR A 365 -3.60 -10.59 -27.48
C TYR A 365 -2.18 -10.51 -26.95
N TYR A 366 -1.45 -9.47 -27.35
CA TYR A 366 -0.03 -9.28 -27.05
C TYR A 366 0.20 -8.41 -25.82
N TYR A 367 0.93 -8.93 -24.84
CA TYR A 367 1.49 -8.17 -23.74
C TYR A 367 2.92 -7.80 -24.06
N VAL A 368 3.19 -6.51 -24.26
CA VAL A 368 4.48 -6.04 -24.79
C VAL A 368 5.22 -5.26 -23.72
N SER A 369 6.38 -5.77 -23.34
CA SER A 369 7.33 -5.06 -22.48
C SER A 369 8.07 -3.98 -23.30
N PRO A 370 8.43 -2.83 -22.69
CA PRO A 370 9.12 -1.73 -23.39
C PRO A 370 10.42 -2.14 -24.10
N ASP A 371 11.12 -3.16 -23.57
CA ASP A 371 12.38 -3.67 -24.11
C ASP A 371 12.22 -4.56 -25.36
N SER A 372 10.98 -4.99 -25.66
CA SER A 372 10.69 -6.07 -26.60
C SER A 372 9.73 -5.66 -27.72
N PHE A 373 9.58 -4.36 -27.97
CA PHE A 373 8.68 -3.85 -29.01
C PHE A 373 9.05 -4.34 -30.42
N ASP A 374 10.34 -4.38 -30.77
CA ASP A 374 10.80 -4.94 -32.06
C ASP A 374 10.46 -6.43 -32.21
N THR A 375 10.45 -7.16 -31.10
CA THR A 375 10.08 -8.59 -31.08
C THR A 375 8.58 -8.77 -31.33
N TYR A 376 7.75 -7.91 -30.72
CA TYR A 376 6.31 -7.86 -30.97
C TYR A 376 6.00 -7.63 -32.46
N LEU A 377 6.67 -6.70 -33.12
CA LEU A 377 6.41 -6.39 -34.53
C LEU A 377 6.67 -7.60 -35.44
N GLN A 378 7.75 -8.34 -35.18
CA GLN A 378 8.06 -9.56 -35.94
C GLN A 378 7.07 -10.68 -35.64
N ALA A 379 6.65 -10.85 -34.39
CA ALA A 379 5.61 -11.80 -34.03
C ALA A 379 4.25 -11.43 -34.65
N ARG A 380 3.96 -10.13 -34.77
CA ARG A 380 2.74 -9.61 -35.38
C ARG A 380 2.74 -9.87 -36.88
N GLU A 381 3.85 -9.60 -37.57
CA GLU A 381 4.04 -9.92 -39.00
C GLU A 381 3.74 -11.40 -39.28
N VAL A 382 4.29 -12.31 -38.47
CA VAL A 382 4.01 -13.74 -38.59
C VAL A 382 2.53 -14.06 -38.36
N SER A 383 1.90 -13.51 -37.32
CA SER A 383 0.46 -13.74 -37.05
C SER A 383 -0.46 -13.25 -38.16
N GLU A 384 -0.08 -12.16 -38.82
CA GLU A 384 -0.85 -11.55 -39.90
C GLU A 384 -0.80 -12.38 -41.18
N ALA A 385 0.33 -13.06 -41.45
CA ALA A 385 0.43 -14.04 -42.53
C ALA A 385 -0.61 -15.18 -42.38
N TYR A 386 -1.01 -15.50 -41.15
CA TYR A 386 -2.09 -16.46 -40.85
C TYR A 386 -3.48 -15.81 -40.76
N SER A 387 -3.61 -14.52 -41.07
CA SER A 387 -4.88 -13.77 -41.05
C SER A 387 -5.59 -13.69 -39.70
N ILE A 388 -4.85 -13.75 -38.58
CA ILE A 388 -5.42 -13.75 -37.23
C ILE A 388 -5.60 -12.31 -36.71
N PRO A 389 -6.77 -11.94 -36.19
CA PRO A 389 -6.95 -10.68 -35.46
C PRO A 389 -5.98 -10.57 -34.29
N ALA A 390 -5.51 -9.36 -33.99
CA ALA A 390 -4.73 -9.15 -32.78
C ALA A 390 -4.99 -7.80 -32.11
N GLY A 391 -4.87 -7.81 -30.79
CA GLY A 391 -4.80 -6.64 -29.94
C GLY A 391 -3.49 -6.65 -29.15
N TRP A 392 -3.14 -5.54 -28.53
CA TRP A 392 -1.95 -5.46 -27.69
C TRP A 392 -2.14 -4.48 -26.53
N SER A 393 -1.36 -4.67 -25.46
CA SER A 393 -1.21 -3.69 -24.39
C SER A 393 0.22 -3.70 -23.85
N THR A 394 0.62 -2.59 -23.24
CA THR A 394 1.89 -2.52 -22.53
C THR A 394 1.84 -3.40 -21.28
N TRP A 395 2.96 -4.06 -20.98
CA TRP A 395 3.13 -4.89 -19.79
C TRP A 395 4.43 -4.49 -19.08
N LYS A 396 4.36 -4.34 -17.77
CA LYS A 396 5.47 -3.86 -16.92
C LYS A 396 5.71 -4.74 -15.69
N GLY A 397 5.15 -5.95 -15.66
CA GLY A 397 5.32 -6.88 -14.55
C GLY A 397 6.51 -7.82 -14.76
N GLU A 398 6.94 -8.50 -13.71
CA GLU A 398 7.85 -9.65 -13.81
C GLU A 398 7.08 -10.95 -14.06
N ARG A 399 5.82 -11.01 -13.56
CA ARG A 399 4.89 -12.12 -13.74
C ARG A 399 3.68 -11.65 -14.55
N LEU A 400 3.21 -12.50 -15.45
CA LEU A 400 1.95 -12.30 -16.13
C LEU A 400 0.82 -12.72 -15.18
N GLU A 401 0.14 -11.71 -14.66
CA GLU A 401 -1.18 -11.91 -14.06
C GLU A 401 -2.21 -12.01 -15.18
N LEU A 402 -2.91 -13.14 -15.25
CA LEU A 402 -3.97 -13.31 -16.24
C LEU A 402 -5.09 -12.31 -15.89
N LYS A 403 -5.52 -11.51 -16.87
CA LYS A 403 -6.64 -10.58 -16.68
C LYS A 403 -7.92 -11.38 -16.46
N SER A 404 -8.85 -10.81 -15.69
CA SER A 404 -10.20 -11.33 -15.56
C SER A 404 -10.87 -11.38 -16.93
N LEU A 405 -11.09 -12.58 -17.44
CA LEU A 405 -11.86 -12.82 -18.66
C LEU A 405 -13.34 -13.09 -18.30
N SER A 406 -14.22 -12.93 -19.28
CA SER A 406 -15.63 -13.30 -19.12
C SER A 406 -15.73 -14.75 -18.64
N PRO A 407 -16.58 -15.04 -17.63
CA PRO A 407 -16.73 -16.38 -17.09
C PRO A 407 -17.05 -17.38 -18.20
N ARG A 408 -16.41 -18.54 -18.16
CA ARG A 408 -16.77 -19.67 -19.04
C ARG A 408 -17.39 -20.77 -18.22
N GLU A 409 -18.60 -21.19 -18.61
CA GLU A 409 -19.18 -22.44 -18.14
C GLU A 409 -18.35 -23.60 -18.69
N THR A 410 -17.67 -24.30 -17.80
CA THR A 410 -16.97 -25.54 -18.13
C THR A 410 -17.77 -26.70 -17.61
N VAL A 411 -17.95 -27.71 -18.46
CA VAL A 411 -18.89 -28.79 -18.20
C VAL A 411 -18.14 -30.12 -18.23
N ARG A 412 -17.46 -30.43 -17.12
CA ARG A 412 -16.94 -31.78 -16.79
C ARG A 412 -16.17 -31.76 -15.46
N PHE A 413 -16.63 -32.55 -14.50
CA PHE A 413 -15.75 -33.13 -13.50
C PHE A 413 -15.68 -34.62 -13.77
N ASP A 414 -14.47 -35.13 -13.95
CA ASP A 414 -14.27 -36.56 -13.79
C ASP A 414 -14.35 -36.87 -12.28
N MET A 415 -15.43 -37.54 -11.87
CA MET A 415 -15.63 -38.04 -10.52
C MET A 415 -15.39 -39.55 -10.42
N ASN A 416 -14.62 -40.15 -11.35
CA ASN A 416 -14.20 -41.55 -11.32
C ASN A 416 -13.58 -41.88 -9.95
N SER A 417 -14.45 -42.33 -9.04
CA SER A 417 -14.31 -42.43 -7.58
C SER A 417 -13.43 -41.34 -6.97
N LEU A 418 -14.04 -40.40 -6.23
CA LEU A 418 -13.27 -39.66 -5.23
C LEU A 418 -12.43 -40.68 -4.43
N PRO A 419 -11.13 -40.45 -4.22
CA PRO A 419 -10.25 -41.47 -3.66
C PRO A 419 -10.64 -41.74 -2.21
N VAL A 420 -11.57 -42.69 -2.02
CA VAL A 420 -12.27 -42.93 -0.74
C VAL A 420 -11.27 -43.16 0.38
N GLU A 421 -10.22 -43.93 0.11
CA GLU A 421 -9.16 -44.22 1.06
C GLU A 421 -8.37 -42.97 1.45
N GLU A 422 -8.11 -42.06 0.50
CA GLU A 422 -7.41 -40.79 0.77
C GLU A 422 -8.28 -39.84 1.58
N TYR A 423 -9.56 -39.73 1.23
CA TYR A 423 -10.54 -38.92 1.96
C TYR A 423 -10.68 -39.42 3.40
N ARG A 424 -10.73 -40.74 3.57
CA ARG A 424 -10.75 -41.38 4.87
C ARG A 424 -9.47 -41.10 5.67
N LYS A 425 -8.29 -41.21 5.07
CA LYS A 425 -7.01 -40.90 5.74
C LYS A 425 -6.96 -39.46 6.25
N ILE A 426 -7.46 -38.52 5.46
CA ILE A 426 -7.54 -37.10 5.87
C ILE A 426 -8.56 -36.94 7.01
N ALA A 427 -9.72 -37.57 6.91
CA ALA A 427 -10.72 -37.52 7.99
C ALA A 427 -10.21 -38.14 9.30
N ASP A 428 -9.50 -39.26 9.23
CA ASP A 428 -8.86 -39.91 10.37
C ASP A 428 -7.81 -39.00 11.02
N LYS A 429 -6.96 -38.33 10.22
CA LYS A 429 -5.90 -37.45 10.72
C LYS A 429 -6.45 -36.12 11.24
N SER A 430 -7.17 -35.38 10.40
CA SER A 430 -7.58 -33.99 10.65
C SER A 430 -8.88 -33.87 11.42
N GLY A 431 -9.81 -34.80 11.20
CA GLY A 431 -11.11 -34.79 11.87
C GLY A 431 -10.94 -34.98 13.37
N ALA A 432 -10.07 -35.90 13.80
CA ALA A 432 -9.78 -36.10 15.22
C ALA A 432 -9.16 -34.85 15.87
N ALA A 433 -8.23 -34.17 15.19
CA ALA A 433 -7.60 -32.95 15.68
C ALA A 433 -8.61 -31.79 15.82
N LEU A 434 -9.47 -31.58 14.82
CA LEU A 434 -10.51 -30.55 14.87
C LEU A 434 -11.55 -30.83 15.96
N VAL A 435 -11.93 -32.09 16.17
CA VAL A 435 -12.84 -32.46 17.26
C VAL A 435 -12.18 -32.23 18.62
N ALA A 436 -10.91 -32.60 18.78
CA ALA A 436 -10.18 -32.33 20.02
C ALA A 436 -10.14 -30.83 20.33
N GLN A 437 -9.89 -30.01 19.31
CA GLN A 437 -9.91 -28.56 19.43
C GLN A 437 -11.30 -27.99 19.74
N LEU A 438 -12.35 -28.48 19.07
CA LEU A 438 -13.73 -28.11 19.38
C LEU A 438 -14.09 -28.45 20.83
N ASN A 439 -13.78 -29.67 21.27
CA ASN A 439 -14.02 -30.11 22.64
C ASN A 439 -13.26 -29.24 23.64
N ASP A 440 -12.02 -28.86 23.34
CA ASP A 440 -11.21 -27.97 24.16
C ASP A 440 -11.81 -26.55 24.22
N GLU A 441 -12.24 -25.98 23.08
CA GLU A 441 -12.95 -24.70 23.02
C GLU A 441 -14.25 -24.70 23.82
N VAL A 442 -15.02 -25.79 23.81
CA VAL A 442 -16.28 -25.89 24.55
C VAL A 442 -16.06 -26.17 26.05
N LYS A 443 -15.14 -27.08 26.39
CA LYS A 443 -14.87 -27.45 27.80
C LYS A 443 -14.17 -26.35 28.57
N ASN A 444 -13.22 -25.66 27.93
CA ASN A 444 -12.45 -24.58 28.54
C ASN A 444 -12.99 -23.19 28.14
N PHE A 445 -14.26 -23.11 27.73
CA PHE A 445 -14.87 -21.90 27.18
C PHE A 445 -14.72 -20.69 28.11
N ASP A 446 -15.17 -20.82 29.37
CA ASP A 446 -15.17 -19.70 30.32
C ASP A 446 -13.75 -19.21 30.65
N ALA A 447 -12.80 -20.15 30.80
CA ALA A 447 -11.40 -19.83 31.04
C ALA A 447 -10.79 -19.06 29.86
N LYS A 448 -11.08 -19.49 28.62
CA LYS A 448 -10.58 -18.83 27.41
C LYS A 448 -11.25 -17.48 27.15
N VAL A 449 -12.51 -17.29 27.57
CA VAL A 449 -13.16 -15.97 27.54
C VAL A 449 -12.49 -15.05 28.55
N ALA A 450 -12.26 -15.52 29.79
CA ALA A 450 -11.60 -14.74 30.82
C ALA A 450 -10.17 -14.32 30.44
N GLU A 451 -9.41 -15.22 29.80
CA GLU A 451 -8.05 -14.92 29.30
C GLU A 451 -8.04 -13.85 28.20
N ALA A 452 -9.08 -13.80 27.38
CA ALA A 452 -9.20 -12.84 26.28
C ALA A 452 -9.67 -11.43 26.73
N VAL A 453 -10.07 -11.27 28.00
CA VAL A 453 -10.45 -9.95 28.54
C VAL A 453 -9.19 -9.08 28.74
N PRO A 454 -9.13 -7.86 28.18
CA PRO A 454 -8.02 -6.94 28.41
C PRO A 454 -7.84 -6.60 29.90
N LYS A 455 -6.59 -6.62 30.38
CA LYS A 455 -6.28 -6.34 31.80
C LYS A 455 -6.52 -4.88 32.18
N ASP A 456 -6.47 -3.99 31.20
CA ASP A 456 -6.61 -2.53 31.28
C ASP A 456 -8.06 -2.04 31.19
N LEU A 457 -9.03 -2.94 30.99
CA LEU A 457 -10.44 -2.57 30.89
C LEU A 457 -11.01 -2.10 32.25
N PRO A 458 -11.75 -0.96 32.32
CA PRO A 458 -12.38 -0.51 33.56
C PRO A 458 -13.31 -1.56 34.17
N GLU A 459 -13.30 -1.71 35.50
CA GLU A 459 -14.14 -2.70 36.21
C GLU A 459 -15.64 -2.58 35.90
N ALA A 460 -16.11 -1.35 35.64
CA ALA A 460 -17.50 -1.08 35.28
C ALA A 460 -17.90 -1.66 33.90
N GLU A 461 -16.96 -1.78 32.96
CA GLU A 461 -17.22 -2.22 31.58
C GLU A 461 -16.98 -3.72 31.37
N LYS A 462 -16.22 -4.36 32.27
CA LYS A 462 -15.90 -5.80 32.20
C LYS A 462 -17.12 -6.70 32.03
N PRO A 463 -18.25 -6.53 32.76
CA PRO A 463 -19.39 -7.42 32.61
C PRO A 463 -20.02 -7.37 31.21
N GLN A 464 -20.17 -6.16 30.64
CA GLN A 464 -20.73 -5.98 29.30
C GLN A 464 -19.78 -6.54 28.23
N PHE A 465 -18.47 -6.31 28.39
CA PHE A 465 -17.45 -6.86 27.50
C PHE A 465 -17.45 -8.39 27.51
N ILE A 466 -17.47 -9.00 28.70
CA ILE A 466 -17.52 -10.47 28.86
C ILE A 466 -18.79 -11.03 28.21
N ALA A 467 -19.94 -10.40 28.41
CA ALA A 467 -21.20 -10.82 27.81
C ALA A 467 -21.14 -10.78 26.26
N LYS A 468 -20.62 -9.69 25.70
CA LYS A 468 -20.44 -9.52 24.25
C LYS A 468 -19.46 -10.53 23.66
N LEU A 469 -18.27 -10.66 24.25
CA LEU A 469 -17.26 -11.63 23.83
C LEU A 469 -17.77 -13.07 23.94
N THR A 470 -18.53 -13.38 25.01
CA THR A 470 -19.18 -14.69 25.18
C THR A 470 -20.16 -14.99 24.05
N ALA A 471 -21.00 -14.02 23.69
CA ALA A 471 -21.97 -14.16 22.60
C ALA A 471 -21.27 -14.33 21.24
N GLU A 472 -20.31 -13.45 20.92
CA GLU A 472 -19.54 -13.50 19.67
C GLU A 472 -18.76 -14.81 19.53
N ARG A 473 -18.12 -15.29 20.61
CA ARG A 473 -17.36 -16.54 20.57
C ARG A 473 -18.26 -17.76 20.46
N LYS A 474 -19.41 -17.80 21.14
CA LYS A 474 -20.39 -18.89 20.99
C LYS A 474 -20.97 -18.94 19.57
N ASP A 475 -21.33 -17.78 19.02
CA ASP A 475 -21.81 -17.69 17.64
C ASP A 475 -20.70 -18.12 16.66
N TRP A 476 -19.45 -17.71 16.89
CA TRP A 476 -18.32 -18.15 16.07
C TRP A 476 -18.11 -19.67 16.14
N ILE A 477 -18.10 -20.28 17.33
CA ILE A 477 -17.95 -21.74 17.48
C ILE A 477 -19.10 -22.47 16.75
N TYR A 478 -20.33 -21.98 16.90
CA TYR A 478 -21.51 -22.59 16.31
C TYR A 478 -21.56 -22.46 14.79
N THR A 479 -21.27 -21.27 14.25
CA THR A 479 -21.36 -20.98 12.81
C THR A 479 -20.15 -21.47 12.03
N ASN A 480 -19.01 -21.60 12.71
CA ASN A 480 -17.75 -21.97 12.09
C ASN A 480 -17.26 -23.32 12.63
N LEU A 481 -16.67 -23.37 13.82
CA LEU A 481 -15.89 -24.51 14.32
C LEU A 481 -16.66 -25.84 14.42
N GLN A 482 -17.93 -25.82 14.76
CA GLN A 482 -18.77 -27.03 14.83
C GLN A 482 -19.09 -27.63 13.45
N PRO A 483 -19.70 -26.87 12.50
CA PRO A 483 -19.86 -27.33 11.12
C PRO A 483 -18.56 -27.85 10.54
N TRP A 484 -17.48 -27.15 10.85
CA TRP A 484 -16.13 -27.46 10.42
C TRP A 484 -15.62 -28.83 10.86
N ALA A 485 -15.75 -29.15 12.14
CA ALA A 485 -15.35 -30.45 12.67
C ALA A 485 -16.17 -31.60 12.07
N ARG A 486 -17.46 -31.40 11.78
CA ARG A 486 -18.33 -32.43 11.18
C ARG A 486 -18.06 -32.66 9.71
N LEU A 487 -17.90 -31.57 8.96
CA LEU A 487 -17.95 -31.59 7.52
C LEU A 487 -16.84 -32.47 6.91
N ILE A 488 -15.68 -32.56 7.54
CA ILE A 488 -14.58 -33.45 7.11
C ILE A 488 -15.04 -34.91 7.01
N PHE A 489 -15.80 -35.36 8.01
CA PHE A 489 -16.35 -36.70 8.04
C PHE A 489 -17.51 -36.85 7.06
N GLU A 490 -18.37 -35.83 6.93
CA GLU A 490 -19.47 -35.83 5.95
C GLU A 490 -18.96 -35.94 4.52
N ALA A 491 -17.89 -35.20 4.17
CA ALA A 491 -17.26 -35.27 2.84
C ALA A 491 -16.64 -36.65 2.56
N ALA A 492 -16.00 -37.26 3.57
CA ALA A 492 -15.42 -38.60 3.45
C ALA A 492 -16.48 -39.73 3.45
N LEU A 493 -17.67 -39.50 4.00
CA LEU A 493 -18.82 -40.41 3.81
C LEU A 493 -19.43 -40.24 2.42
N ALA A 494 -19.66 -39.00 1.98
CA ALA A 494 -20.25 -38.71 0.68
C ALA A 494 -19.41 -39.32 -0.45
N SER A 495 -18.08 -39.29 -0.34
CA SER A 495 -17.18 -39.89 -1.34
C SER A 495 -17.36 -41.39 -1.55
N THR A 496 -17.93 -42.12 -0.59
CA THR A 496 -18.18 -43.58 -0.72
C THR A 496 -19.31 -43.92 -1.68
N GLU A 497 -20.25 -43.01 -1.88
CA GLU A 497 -21.43 -43.22 -2.73
C GLU A 497 -21.30 -42.55 -4.10
N VAL A 498 -20.24 -41.75 -4.33
CA VAL A 498 -20.00 -41.08 -5.61
C VAL A 498 -19.56 -42.08 -6.67
N THR A 499 -20.40 -42.32 -7.68
CA THR A 499 -20.09 -43.20 -8.81
C THR A 499 -20.10 -42.47 -10.16
N GLY A 500 -19.05 -42.66 -10.96
CA GLY A 500 -18.99 -42.34 -12.40
C GLY A 500 -18.73 -40.87 -12.77
N GLU A 501 -18.56 -40.63 -14.07
CA GLU A 501 -18.56 -39.27 -14.65
C GLU A 501 -19.95 -38.65 -14.46
N LYS A 502 -20.08 -37.65 -13.56
CA LYS A 502 -21.22 -36.74 -13.59
C LYS A 502 -20.77 -35.45 -14.25
N GLU A 503 -21.47 -35.09 -15.31
CA GLU A 503 -21.41 -33.76 -15.87
C GLU A 503 -21.70 -32.76 -14.74
N ILE A 504 -20.81 -31.79 -14.53
CA ILE A 504 -20.97 -30.71 -13.55
C ILE A 504 -20.58 -29.43 -14.28
N ARG A 505 -21.42 -28.41 -14.18
CA ARG A 505 -21.14 -27.07 -14.72
C ARG A 505 -20.39 -26.25 -13.70
N ILE A 506 -19.35 -25.57 -14.17
CA ILE A 506 -18.42 -24.78 -13.37
C ILE A 506 -18.24 -23.43 -14.02
N ASP A 507 -18.44 -22.36 -13.26
CA ASP A 507 -18.03 -21.03 -13.70
C ASP A 507 -16.54 -20.82 -13.45
N VAL A 508 -15.75 -20.85 -14.52
CA VAL A 508 -14.31 -20.61 -14.45
C VAL A 508 -14.02 -19.15 -14.75
N HIS A 509 -13.23 -18.52 -13.88
CA HIS A 509 -12.75 -17.16 -14.03
C HIS A 509 -11.22 -17.20 -14.03
N PRO A 510 -10.51 -16.97 -15.12
CA PRO A 510 -9.07 -16.69 -15.08
C PRO A 510 -8.91 -15.36 -14.32
N PRO A 511 -7.94 -15.18 -13.40
CA PRO A 511 -6.81 -16.04 -13.00
C PRO A 511 -7.10 -17.09 -11.92
N GLU A 512 -8.36 -17.33 -11.57
CA GLU A 512 -8.73 -18.19 -10.46
C GLU A 512 -8.68 -19.68 -10.81
N ILE A 513 -8.11 -20.48 -9.91
CA ILE A 513 -8.11 -21.94 -10.07
C ILE A 513 -9.51 -22.44 -9.72
N PRO A 514 -10.22 -23.08 -10.66
CA PRO A 514 -11.63 -23.41 -10.50
C PRO A 514 -11.78 -24.30 -9.30
N HIS A 515 -12.75 -23.91 -8.47
CA HIS A 515 -13.12 -24.61 -7.27
C HIS A 515 -12.02 -24.78 -6.23
N THR A 516 -10.74 -24.47 -6.47
CA THR A 516 -9.73 -24.66 -5.42
C THR A 516 -9.85 -23.53 -4.41
N ARG A 517 -10.27 -23.88 -3.20
CA ARG A 517 -10.30 -22.97 -2.06
C ARG A 517 -9.18 -23.28 -1.10
N ILE A 518 -8.65 -22.23 -0.49
CA ILE A 518 -7.60 -22.35 0.53
C ILE A 518 -8.15 -22.32 1.94
N PHE A 519 -7.40 -22.95 2.83
CA PHE A 519 -7.52 -22.76 4.26
C PHE A 519 -6.97 -21.39 4.66
N VAL A 520 -7.78 -20.65 5.40
CA VAL A 520 -7.32 -19.46 6.13
C VAL A 520 -7.62 -19.71 7.59
N GLY A 521 -6.56 -19.74 8.40
CA GLY A 521 -6.70 -19.89 9.84
C GLY A 521 -7.61 -18.79 10.37
N SER A 522 -8.77 -19.17 10.90
CA SER A 522 -9.72 -18.24 11.49
C SER A 522 -9.57 -18.36 12.99
N ARG A 523 -9.28 -17.26 13.68
CA ARG A 523 -9.22 -17.27 15.14
C ARG A 523 -10.60 -16.92 15.71
N PRO A 524 -10.91 -17.38 16.94
CA PRO A 524 -12.00 -16.85 17.71
C PRO A 524 -11.85 -15.32 17.80
N PRO A 525 -12.95 -14.57 17.90
CA PRO A 525 -12.91 -13.12 18.03
C PRO A 525 -11.99 -12.74 19.21
N GLU A 526 -10.91 -11.99 18.91
CA GLU A 526 -9.87 -11.68 19.90
C GLU A 526 -10.33 -10.58 20.88
N LYS A 527 -11.00 -9.51 20.40
CA LYS A 527 -11.54 -8.41 21.23
C LYS A 527 -12.71 -7.69 20.52
N PRO A 528 -13.91 -7.57 21.10
CA PRO A 528 -14.88 -6.60 20.61
C PRO A 528 -14.32 -5.18 20.78
N LYS A 529 -14.52 -4.32 19.78
CA LYS A 529 -14.20 -2.89 19.94
C LYS A 529 -15.11 -2.30 21.04
N PRO A 530 -14.58 -1.48 21.97
CA PRO A 530 -15.42 -0.69 22.86
C PRO A 530 -16.42 0.07 22.00
N GLU A 531 -17.68 0.13 22.44
CA GLU A 531 -18.65 1.02 21.81
C GLU A 531 -18.09 2.42 21.99
N GLU A 532 -17.63 3.04 20.89
CA GLU A 532 -17.33 4.47 20.91
C GLU A 532 -18.61 5.16 21.39
N GLU A 533 -18.53 5.89 22.50
CA GLU A 533 -19.59 6.80 22.89
C GLU A 533 -19.99 7.56 21.63
N VAL A 534 -21.25 7.40 21.24
CA VAL A 534 -21.84 8.19 20.17
C VAL A 534 -21.75 9.63 20.64
N LYS A 535 -20.65 10.31 20.29
CA LYS A 535 -20.59 11.76 20.35
C LYS A 535 -21.68 12.22 19.42
N ASP A 536 -22.73 12.79 20.02
CA ASP A 536 -23.84 13.45 19.34
C ASP A 536 -23.31 14.29 18.18
N THR A 537 -23.26 13.67 17.01
CA THR A 537 -23.05 14.38 15.76
C THR A 537 -24.40 14.99 15.48
N LYS A 538 -24.53 16.26 15.87
CA LYS A 538 -25.65 17.14 15.53
C LYS A 538 -26.10 16.83 14.11
N ILE A 539 -27.25 16.16 14.01
CA ILE A 539 -27.96 15.97 12.75
C ILE A 539 -28.34 17.36 12.28
N GLY A 540 -27.55 17.89 11.35
CA GLY A 540 -27.90 19.07 10.59
C GLY A 540 -29.12 18.73 9.75
N ALA A 541 -30.28 19.20 10.19
CA ALA A 541 -31.51 19.16 9.42
C ALA A 541 -31.29 19.86 8.06
N LYS A 542 -31.63 19.19 6.97
CA LYS A 542 -32.01 19.83 5.70
C LYS A 542 -33.36 19.29 5.24
N PRO A 543 -34.31 20.17 4.88
CA PRO A 543 -35.63 19.74 4.44
C PRO A 543 -35.68 19.51 2.92
N GLY A 544 -36.55 18.58 2.51
CA GLY A 544 -37.48 18.78 1.40
C GLY A 544 -36.99 18.48 -0.03
N GLY A 545 -37.62 17.48 -0.65
CA GLY A 545 -37.40 16.97 -1.99
C GLY A 545 -37.63 17.93 -3.17
N GLY A 546 -37.24 17.45 -4.37
CA GLY A 546 -37.59 18.03 -5.66
C GLY A 546 -36.91 17.34 -6.85
N ASN A 547 -37.70 16.60 -7.62
CA ASN A 547 -37.59 16.20 -9.04
C ASN A 547 -36.22 16.03 -9.76
N GLN A 548 -36.04 14.83 -10.34
CA GLN A 548 -35.19 14.54 -11.52
C GLN A 548 -35.55 15.44 -12.74
N PRO A 549 -34.64 15.72 -13.71
CA PRO A 549 -34.21 14.71 -14.69
C PRO A 549 -32.78 14.82 -15.31
N VAL A 550 -32.33 13.67 -15.83
CA VAL A 550 -31.54 13.39 -17.06
C VAL A 550 -30.34 14.28 -17.43
N GLY A 551 -29.17 13.64 -17.59
CA GLY A 551 -28.23 13.93 -18.68
C GLY A 551 -26.78 14.26 -18.28
N GLY A 552 -25.82 13.55 -18.87
CA GLY A 552 -24.48 14.09 -19.11
C GLY A 552 -23.31 13.30 -18.53
N ASN A 553 -22.56 12.64 -19.43
CA ASN A 553 -21.18 12.20 -19.24
C ASN A 553 -20.32 13.23 -18.52
N ARG A 554 -19.47 12.79 -17.58
CA ARG A 554 -18.18 13.45 -17.33
C ARG A 554 -17.15 12.49 -16.73
N LEU A 555 -16.09 12.26 -17.50
CA LEU A 555 -14.78 11.86 -17.00
C LEU A 555 -14.31 12.87 -15.95
N ILE A 556 -13.69 12.36 -14.89
CA ILE A 556 -12.69 13.12 -14.13
C ILE A 556 -11.44 12.23 -14.09
N LEU A 557 -10.43 12.67 -14.83
CA LEU A 557 -9.03 12.34 -14.62
C LEU A 557 -8.49 13.39 -13.65
N ASP A 558 -7.92 12.93 -12.56
CA ASP A 558 -6.56 13.26 -12.13
C ASP A 558 -6.01 12.07 -11.32
#